data_AF-Q53YN2-F1
#
_entry.id   AF-Q53YN2-F1
#
_cell.length_a   1.000
_cell.length_b   1.000
_cell.length_c   1.000
_cell.angle_alpha   90.00
_cell.angle_beta   90.00
_cell.angle_gamma   90.00
#
_symmetry.space_group_name_H-M   'P 1'
#
loop_
_entity.id
_entity.type
_entity.pdbx_description
1 polymer ?
#
loop_
_entity_poly.entity_id
_entity_poly.type
_entity_poly.pdbx_seq_one_letter_code
_entity_poly.pdbx_strand_id
1 'polypeptide(L)'
;MKSMLVVTISIWLILAPTSTWAVNTIIYNVGSTTISKYATFLNDLRNEAKDPSLKCYGIPMLPNTNTNPKYVLVELQGSNKKTITLMLRRNNLYVMGYSDPFETNKCRYHIFNDISGTERQDVETTLCPNANSRVSKNINFDSRYPTLESKAGVKSRSQVQLGIQILDSNIGKISGVMSFTEKTEAEFLLVAIQMVSEAARFKYIENQVKTNFNRAFNPNPKVLNLQETWGKISTAIHDAKNGVLPKPLELVDASGAKWIVLRVDEIKPDVALLNYVGGSCQTTYNQNAMFPQLIMSTYYNYMVNLGDLFEGF
;
A
#
# COMPACT_ATOMS: atom_id res chain seq x y z
N MET A 1 66.23 -25.54 36.46
CA MET A 1 64.80 -25.25 36.71
C MET A 1 64.19 -24.80 35.40
N LYS A 2 63.27 -25.60 34.83
CA LYS A 2 62.58 -25.32 33.56
C LYS A 2 61.32 -24.49 33.88
N SER A 3 61.25 -23.25 33.42
CA SER A 3 60.05 -22.44 33.50
C SER A 3 59.25 -22.59 32.21
N MET A 4 58.09 -23.26 32.29
CA MET A 4 57.11 -23.33 31.20
C MET A 4 56.29 -22.04 31.18
N LEU A 5 56.30 -21.34 30.05
CA LEU A 5 55.43 -20.21 29.77
C LEU A 5 54.08 -20.77 29.27
N VAL A 6 53.03 -20.63 30.08
CA VAL A 6 51.66 -20.99 29.69
C VAL A 6 51.05 -19.78 28.99
N VAL A 7 50.84 -19.88 27.68
CA VAL A 7 50.12 -18.88 26.89
C VAL A 7 48.64 -19.25 26.89
N THR A 8 47.83 -18.50 27.62
CA THR A 8 46.37 -18.58 27.57
C THR A 8 45.85 -17.75 26.39
N ILE A 9 45.37 -18.43 25.36
CA ILE A 9 44.70 -17.80 24.22
C ILE A 9 43.21 -17.65 24.55
N SER A 10 42.82 -16.45 24.97
CA SER A 10 41.43 -16.08 25.20
C SER A 10 40.75 -15.76 23.87
N ILE A 11 40.05 -16.73 23.28
CA ILE A 11 39.20 -16.51 22.09
C ILE A 11 37.94 -15.76 22.54
N TRP A 12 37.87 -14.46 22.24
CA TRP A 12 36.63 -13.71 22.28
C TRP A 12 35.76 -14.16 21.10
N LEU A 13 34.77 -15.01 21.35
CA LEU A 13 33.64 -15.20 20.43
C LEU A 13 32.83 -13.91 20.44
N ILE A 14 33.07 -13.04 19.45
CA ILE A 14 32.13 -11.99 19.09
C ILE A 14 30.94 -12.70 18.44
N LEU A 15 29.87 -12.89 19.22
CA LEU A 15 28.55 -13.18 18.70
C LEU A 15 28.12 -11.96 17.88
N ALA A 16 28.42 -11.96 16.58
CA ALA A 16 27.73 -11.08 15.65
C ALA A 16 26.23 -11.43 15.73
N PRO A 17 25.33 -10.46 15.92
CA PRO A 17 23.90 -10.74 15.87
C PRO A 17 23.59 -11.43 14.54
N THR A 18 22.87 -12.54 14.63
CA THR A 18 22.35 -13.29 13.49
C THR A 18 21.64 -12.30 12.57
N SER A 19 22.00 -12.32 11.29
CA SER A 19 21.56 -11.41 10.23
C SER A 19 20.10 -10.96 10.42
N THR A 20 19.91 -9.74 10.92
CA THR A 20 18.63 -9.05 10.80
C THR A 20 18.46 -8.75 9.32
N TRP A 21 17.51 -9.40 8.65
CA TRP A 21 17.10 -8.96 7.33
C TRP A 21 16.67 -7.49 7.47
N ALA A 22 17.51 -6.57 7.00
CA ALA A 22 17.30 -5.15 7.20
C ALA A 22 15.97 -4.76 6.55
N VAL A 23 15.04 -4.20 7.33
CA VAL A 23 13.82 -3.63 6.78
C VAL A 23 14.22 -2.38 5.99
N ASN A 24 13.97 -2.40 4.69
CA ASN A 24 14.30 -1.28 3.82
C ASN A 24 13.32 -0.12 4.03
N THR A 25 13.85 1.10 3.95
CA THR A 25 13.07 2.34 4.00
C THR A 25 13.09 3.00 2.63
N ILE A 26 11.92 3.18 2.05
CA ILE A 26 11.73 3.94 0.81
C ILE A 26 11.40 5.39 1.19
N ILE A 27 12.23 6.33 0.72
CA ILE A 27 12.09 7.75 1.06
C ILE A 27 11.39 8.48 -0.09
N TYR A 28 10.37 9.26 0.25
CA TYR A 28 9.67 10.12 -0.70
C TYR A 28 9.51 11.54 -0.15
N ASN A 29 10.11 12.51 -0.86
CA ASN A 29 9.99 13.91 -0.52
C ASN A 29 8.72 14.50 -1.13
N VAL A 30 7.67 14.62 -0.31
CA VAL A 30 6.36 15.19 -0.65
C VAL A 30 6.45 16.71 -0.87
N GLY A 31 7.23 17.41 -0.03
CA GLY A 31 7.34 18.88 -0.08
C GLY A 31 8.03 19.43 -1.34
N SER A 32 8.81 18.60 -2.04
CA SER A 32 9.49 18.96 -3.30
C SER A 32 9.50 17.79 -4.31
N THR A 33 8.32 17.50 -4.84
CA THR A 33 8.09 16.37 -5.74
C THR A 33 7.71 16.77 -7.17
N THR A 34 7.81 15.81 -8.09
CA THR A 34 7.35 15.87 -9.48
C THR A 34 6.62 14.57 -9.81
N ILE A 35 5.87 14.56 -10.92
CA ILE A 35 5.21 13.34 -11.44
C ILE A 35 6.22 12.18 -11.57
N SER A 36 7.43 12.46 -12.06
CA SER A 36 8.48 11.45 -12.21
C SER A 36 8.97 10.92 -10.87
N LYS A 37 9.23 11.79 -9.88
CA LYS A 37 9.63 11.37 -8.52
C LYS A 37 8.57 10.51 -7.85
N TYR A 38 7.29 10.85 -8.00
CA TYR A 38 6.19 10.04 -7.47
C TYR A 38 6.09 8.67 -8.16
N ALA A 39 6.27 8.62 -9.49
CA ALA A 39 6.30 7.37 -10.23
C ALA A 39 7.49 6.48 -9.82
N THR A 40 8.68 7.05 -9.65
CA THR A 40 9.87 6.35 -9.14
C THR A 40 9.62 5.80 -7.75
N PHE A 41 9.11 6.64 -6.83
CA PHE A 41 8.74 6.22 -5.48
C PHE A 41 7.81 4.99 -5.47
N LEU A 42 6.72 5.02 -6.25
CA LEU A 42 5.79 3.89 -6.30
C LEU A 42 6.41 2.66 -6.96
N ASN A 43 7.27 2.84 -7.96
CA ASN A 43 8.01 1.72 -8.55
C ASN A 43 8.95 1.06 -7.52
N ASP A 44 9.67 1.86 -6.73
CA ASP A 44 10.60 1.36 -5.73
C ASP A 44 9.84 0.62 -4.61
N LEU A 45 8.72 1.20 -4.14
CA LEU A 45 7.84 0.53 -3.18
C LEU A 45 7.30 -0.80 -3.73
N ARG A 46 6.85 -0.85 -5.00
CA ARG A 46 6.37 -2.10 -5.61
C ARG A 46 7.47 -3.15 -5.74
N ASN A 47 8.69 -2.74 -6.11
CA ASN A 47 9.82 -3.64 -6.27
C ASN A 47 10.33 -4.19 -4.94
N GLU A 48 10.27 -3.39 -3.88
CA GLU A 48 10.60 -3.81 -2.51
C GLU A 48 9.51 -4.73 -1.94
N ALA A 49 8.24 -4.41 -2.18
CA ALA A 49 7.13 -5.14 -1.60
C ALA A 49 6.87 -6.50 -2.25
N LYS A 50 7.01 -6.62 -3.58
CA LYS A 50 6.69 -7.86 -4.32
C LYS A 50 7.48 -9.06 -3.83
N ASP A 51 6.93 -10.24 -4.07
CA ASP A 51 7.73 -11.46 -4.05
C ASP A 51 8.74 -11.43 -5.21
N PRO A 52 9.98 -11.91 -5.02
CA PRO A 52 10.99 -11.93 -6.09
C PRO A 52 10.57 -12.72 -7.33
N SER A 53 9.69 -13.71 -7.18
CA SER A 53 9.38 -14.71 -8.21
C SER A 53 7.90 -14.75 -8.61
N LEU A 54 6.98 -14.48 -7.67
CA LEU A 54 5.55 -14.65 -7.92
C LEU A 54 5.00 -13.54 -8.83
N LYS A 55 4.34 -13.98 -9.90
CA LYS A 55 3.61 -13.12 -10.83
C LYS A 55 2.56 -13.92 -11.59
N CYS A 56 1.42 -13.32 -11.88
CA CYS A 56 0.39 -13.88 -12.76
C CYS A 56 0.14 -12.90 -13.91
N TYR A 57 0.12 -13.41 -15.14
CA TYR A 57 -0.08 -12.64 -16.37
C TYR A 57 0.87 -11.43 -16.51
N GLY A 58 2.08 -11.53 -15.94
CA GLY A 58 3.09 -10.47 -15.92
C GLY A 58 2.88 -9.39 -14.85
N ILE A 59 1.87 -9.52 -13.99
CA ILE A 59 1.62 -8.64 -12.85
C ILE A 59 2.33 -9.24 -11.64
N PRO A 60 3.28 -8.53 -10.99
CA PRO A 60 3.94 -9.01 -9.78
C PRO A 60 2.93 -9.25 -8.64
N MET A 61 3.22 -10.24 -7.81
CA MET A 61 2.40 -10.59 -6.65
C MET A 61 3.16 -10.31 -5.35
N LEU A 62 2.42 -9.93 -4.32
CA LEU A 62 2.97 -9.81 -2.97
C LEU A 62 3.34 -11.18 -2.38
N PRO A 63 4.28 -11.25 -1.44
CA PRO A 63 4.72 -12.52 -0.89
C PRO A 63 3.73 -13.09 0.14
N ASN A 64 3.92 -14.36 0.49
CA ASN A 64 3.27 -14.98 1.64
C ASN A 64 3.70 -14.27 2.95
N THR A 65 2.88 -14.35 4.01
CA THR A 65 3.17 -13.81 5.35
C THR A 65 4.47 -14.30 5.98
N ASN A 66 4.99 -15.44 5.52
CA ASN A 66 6.21 -16.05 6.05
C ASN A 66 7.50 -15.55 5.40
N THR A 67 7.41 -14.80 4.30
CA THR A 67 8.58 -14.30 3.57
C THR A 67 9.20 -13.10 4.28
N ASN A 68 10.52 -13.13 4.45
CA ASN A 68 11.29 -12.02 5.02
C ASN A 68 11.87 -11.08 3.94
N PRO A 69 12.08 -9.78 4.24
CA PRO A 69 11.52 -9.07 5.41
C PRO A 69 9.98 -9.07 5.37
N LYS A 70 9.29 -9.03 6.51
CA LYS A 70 7.80 -9.02 6.53
C LYS A 70 7.20 -7.63 6.27
N TYR A 71 8.03 -6.60 6.39
CA TYR A 71 7.62 -5.21 6.43
C TYR A 71 8.44 -4.37 5.46
N VAL A 72 7.91 -3.22 5.09
CA VAL A 72 8.61 -2.15 4.37
C VAL A 72 8.29 -0.83 5.07
N LEU A 73 9.28 0.04 5.21
CA LEU A 73 9.09 1.39 5.73
C LEU A 73 8.97 2.38 4.57
N VAL A 74 8.09 3.36 4.72
CA VAL A 74 7.94 4.48 3.77
C VAL A 74 8.09 5.78 4.53
N GLU A 75 9.20 6.47 4.36
CA GLU A 75 9.44 7.79 4.94
C GLU A 75 8.89 8.88 4.00
N LEU A 76 7.86 9.58 4.46
CA LEU A 76 7.27 10.73 3.79
C LEU A 76 7.89 12.02 4.36
N GLN A 77 8.66 12.72 3.55
CA GLN A 77 9.27 14.00 3.92
C GLN A 77 8.40 15.15 3.43
N GLY A 78 7.71 15.79 4.37
CA GLY A 78 6.98 17.02 4.10
C GLY A 78 7.87 18.26 4.13
N SER A 79 7.26 19.40 3.86
CA SER A 79 7.84 20.72 4.01
C SER A 79 8.30 20.98 5.45
N ASN A 80 9.19 21.95 5.63
CA ASN A 80 9.66 22.42 6.95
C ASN A 80 10.34 21.32 7.79
N LYS A 81 11.03 20.38 7.14
CA LYS A 81 11.76 19.26 7.77
C LYS A 81 10.85 18.35 8.62
N LYS A 82 9.56 18.27 8.26
CA LYS A 82 8.59 17.38 8.91
C LYS A 82 8.60 16.03 8.21
N THR A 83 8.63 14.95 8.98
CA THR A 83 8.61 13.59 8.42
C THR A 83 7.63 12.70 9.16
N ILE A 84 7.06 11.74 8.43
CA ILE A 84 6.31 10.62 8.96
C ILE A 84 6.81 9.35 8.28
N THR A 85 7.13 8.32 9.06
CA THR A 85 7.50 7.00 8.52
C THR A 85 6.33 6.04 8.70
N LEU A 86 5.74 5.60 7.60
CA LEU A 86 4.70 4.57 7.59
C LEU A 86 5.34 3.19 7.63
N MET A 87 4.76 2.27 8.39
CA MET A 87 5.12 0.85 8.34
C MET A 87 4.04 0.06 7.63
N LEU A 88 4.42 -0.62 6.55
CA LEU A 88 3.51 -1.43 5.74
C LEU A 88 3.89 -2.91 5.85
N ARG A 89 2.87 -3.77 5.92
CA ARG A 89 3.05 -5.22 5.83
C ARG A 89 3.23 -5.63 4.37
N ARG A 90 4.29 -6.36 4.03
CA ARG A 90 4.58 -6.70 2.62
C ARG A 90 3.54 -7.61 1.99
N ASN A 91 2.90 -8.52 2.73
CA ASN A 91 1.97 -9.49 2.14
C ASN A 91 0.66 -8.86 1.62
N ASN A 92 0.28 -7.67 2.10
CA ASN A 92 -0.97 -7.01 1.72
C ASN A 92 -0.86 -5.48 1.54
N LEU A 93 0.28 -4.87 1.83
CA LEU A 93 0.54 -3.42 1.86
C LEU A 93 -0.35 -2.62 2.83
N TYR A 94 -0.90 -3.26 3.86
CA TYR A 94 -1.69 -2.57 4.87
C TYR A 94 -0.76 -1.77 5.77
N VAL A 95 -1.14 -0.53 6.09
CA VAL A 95 -0.42 0.32 7.04
C VAL A 95 -0.71 -0.21 8.44
N MET A 96 0.34 -0.55 9.19
CA MET A 96 0.24 -1.07 10.55
C MET A 96 0.35 0.04 11.61
N GLY A 97 0.94 1.16 11.21
CA GLY A 97 1.21 2.30 12.07
C GLY A 97 2.17 3.27 11.40
N TYR A 98 2.54 4.31 12.11
CA TYR A 98 3.51 5.29 11.66
C TYR A 98 4.36 5.83 12.81
N SER A 99 5.48 6.48 12.50
CA SER A 99 6.25 7.25 13.48
C SER A 99 6.54 8.66 13.00
N ASP A 100 6.78 9.55 13.96
CA ASP A 100 7.24 10.92 13.72
C ASP A 100 8.36 11.33 14.70
N PRO A 101 9.32 12.17 14.26
CA PRO A 101 10.23 12.82 15.18
C PRO A 101 9.46 13.71 16.16
N PHE A 102 9.68 13.51 17.45
CA PHE A 102 8.95 14.22 18.51
C PHE A 102 9.92 14.70 19.60
N GLU A 103 9.76 15.95 20.04
CA GLU A 103 10.70 16.58 20.99
C GLU A 103 12.18 16.41 20.56
N THR A 104 13.11 16.61 21.49
CA THR A 104 14.54 16.38 21.23
C THR A 104 14.83 14.88 21.28
N ASN A 105 15.27 14.32 20.16
CA ASN A 105 15.77 12.95 20.02
C ASN A 105 14.75 11.84 20.37
N LYS A 106 13.43 12.08 20.35
CA LYS A 106 12.44 11.01 20.54
C LYS A 106 11.81 10.59 19.21
N CYS A 107 11.55 9.29 19.10
CA CYS A 107 10.78 8.68 18.03
C CYS A 107 9.41 8.32 18.59
N ARG A 108 8.37 9.02 18.14
CA ARG A 108 7.00 8.76 18.60
C ARG A 108 6.33 7.80 17.61
N TYR A 109 5.93 6.62 18.08
CA TYR A 109 5.27 5.61 17.27
C TYR A 109 3.78 5.52 17.59
N HIS A 110 2.99 5.30 16.53
CA HIS A 110 1.55 5.24 16.54
C HIS A 110 1.13 3.95 15.86
N ILE A 111 0.58 3.02 16.63
CA ILE A 111 0.16 1.71 16.15
C ILE A 111 -1.37 1.69 16.03
N PHE A 112 -1.90 1.16 14.93
CA PHE A 112 -3.33 0.92 14.82
C PHE A 112 -3.84 -0.06 15.88
N ASN A 113 -5.08 0.13 16.33
CA ASN A 113 -5.67 -0.68 17.40
C ASN A 113 -5.97 -2.13 16.97
N ASP A 114 -6.01 -2.41 15.66
CA ASP A 114 -6.20 -3.75 15.11
C ASP A 114 -4.90 -4.57 14.98
N ILE A 115 -3.75 -3.99 15.35
CA ILE A 115 -2.46 -4.69 15.41
C ILE A 115 -2.20 -5.23 16.83
N SER A 116 -1.98 -6.53 16.93
CA SER A 116 -1.87 -7.25 18.20
C SER A 116 -0.70 -8.24 18.23
N GLY A 117 -0.41 -8.77 19.42
CA GLY A 117 0.61 -9.80 19.63
C GLY A 117 2.00 -9.38 19.14
N THR A 118 2.71 -10.32 18.51
CA THR A 118 4.08 -10.12 18.00
C THR A 118 4.16 -8.97 16.99
N GLU A 119 3.14 -8.76 16.15
CA GLU A 119 3.16 -7.68 15.16
C GLU A 119 3.20 -6.30 15.82
N ARG A 120 2.59 -6.13 17.00
CA ARG A 120 2.67 -4.87 17.74
C ARG A 120 4.10 -4.58 18.20
N GLN A 121 4.82 -5.60 18.67
CA GLN A 121 6.22 -5.48 19.06
C GLN A 121 7.12 -5.23 17.84
N ASP A 122 6.83 -5.88 16.71
CA ASP A 122 7.54 -5.65 15.45
C ASP A 122 7.35 -4.21 14.98
N VAL A 123 6.14 -3.64 15.09
CA VAL A 123 5.90 -2.24 14.72
C VAL A 123 6.72 -1.28 15.57
N GLU A 124 6.68 -1.46 16.89
CA GLU A 124 7.46 -0.62 17.81
C GLU A 124 8.97 -0.68 17.52
N THR A 125 9.50 -1.90 17.38
CA THR A 125 10.94 -2.13 17.21
C THR A 125 11.45 -1.76 15.83
N THR A 126 10.61 -1.85 14.80
CA THR A 126 10.97 -1.50 13.42
C THR A 126 10.89 0.01 13.20
N LEU A 127 9.82 0.68 13.66
CA LEU A 127 9.67 2.13 13.49
C LEU A 127 10.64 2.95 14.34
N CYS A 128 10.90 2.51 15.58
CA CYS A 128 11.71 3.25 16.53
C CYS A 128 12.78 2.35 17.17
N PRO A 129 13.84 1.90 16.48
CA PRO A 129 14.74 0.86 16.98
C PRO A 129 15.43 1.14 18.33
N ASN A 130 15.66 2.40 18.71
CA ASN A 130 16.27 2.74 20.00
C ASN A 130 15.24 2.85 21.14
N ALA A 131 15.22 1.83 22.01
CA ALA A 131 14.31 1.71 23.17
C ALA A 131 14.32 2.93 24.11
N ASN A 132 15.47 3.57 24.31
CA ASN A 132 15.62 4.70 25.24
C ASN A 132 14.98 6.01 24.70
N SER A 133 14.61 6.02 23.42
CA SER A 133 14.10 7.20 22.72
C SER A 133 12.67 7.05 22.21
N ARG A 134 12.00 5.90 22.44
CA ARG A 134 10.66 5.66 21.91
C ARG A 134 9.60 6.32 22.78
N VAL A 135 8.57 6.85 22.15
CA VAL A 135 7.36 7.36 22.81
C VAL A 135 6.15 6.75 22.14
N SER A 136 5.23 6.18 22.92
CA SER A 136 3.99 5.63 22.39
C SER A 136 2.91 6.71 22.29
N LYS A 137 2.20 6.76 21.17
CA LYS A 137 0.92 7.46 21.02
C LYS A 137 0.04 6.63 20.09
N ASN A 138 -0.78 5.73 20.63
CA ASN A 138 -1.56 4.81 19.82
C ASN A 138 -2.63 5.52 18.97
N ILE A 139 -2.93 4.93 17.82
CA ILE A 139 -4.11 5.24 17.03
C ILE A 139 -5.26 4.44 17.65
N ASN A 140 -6.16 5.08 18.39
CA ASN A 140 -7.18 4.41 19.20
C ASN A 140 -8.41 3.93 18.40
N PHE A 141 -8.22 3.65 17.12
CA PHE A 141 -9.23 3.14 16.20
C PHE A 141 -8.57 2.19 15.18
N ASP A 142 -9.37 1.36 14.50
CA ASP A 142 -8.87 0.40 13.50
C ASP A 142 -8.64 1.04 12.12
N SER A 143 -7.93 0.31 11.25
CA SER A 143 -7.47 0.79 9.94
C SER A 143 -8.51 0.68 8.82
N ARG A 144 -9.72 0.18 9.09
CA ARG A 144 -10.74 -0.02 8.05
C ARG A 144 -11.27 1.34 7.57
N TYR A 145 -11.50 1.46 6.26
CA TYR A 145 -12.03 2.70 5.66
C TYR A 145 -13.29 3.25 6.37
N PRO A 146 -14.33 2.46 6.70
CA PRO A 146 -15.50 2.98 7.42
C PRO A 146 -15.17 3.64 8.77
N THR A 147 -14.18 3.09 9.49
CA THR A 147 -13.72 3.65 10.77
C THR A 147 -13.00 4.97 10.55
N LEU A 148 -12.09 5.02 9.58
CA LEU A 148 -11.37 6.25 9.22
C LEU A 148 -12.32 7.34 8.70
N GLU A 149 -13.31 7.00 7.89
CA GLU A 149 -14.34 7.90 7.39
C GLU A 149 -15.17 8.51 8.53
N SER A 150 -15.59 7.66 9.49
CA SER A 150 -16.30 8.10 10.69
C SER A 150 -15.46 9.06 11.53
N LYS A 151 -14.17 8.74 11.78
CA LYS A 151 -13.27 9.61 12.54
C LYS A 151 -12.94 10.92 11.82
N ALA A 152 -12.86 10.90 10.49
CA ALA A 152 -12.72 12.11 9.67
C ALA A 152 -14.02 12.94 9.61
N GLY A 153 -15.16 12.39 10.04
CA GLY A 153 -16.46 13.05 10.01
C GLY A 153 -17.06 13.15 8.61
N VAL A 154 -16.79 12.15 7.76
CA VAL A 154 -17.32 12.06 6.39
C VAL A 154 -18.15 10.79 6.22
N LYS A 155 -19.08 10.80 5.25
CA LYS A 155 -19.91 9.62 4.93
C LYS A 155 -19.19 8.62 4.02
N SER A 156 -18.20 9.09 3.28
CA SER A 156 -17.41 8.32 2.34
C SER A 156 -16.09 9.04 2.11
N ARG A 157 -15.00 8.29 1.93
CA ARG A 157 -13.68 8.85 1.59
C ARG A 157 -13.62 9.55 0.23
N SER A 158 -14.68 9.47 -0.59
CA SER A 158 -14.87 10.35 -1.75
C SER A 158 -14.97 11.85 -1.39
N GLN A 159 -15.34 12.17 -0.16
CA GLN A 159 -15.45 13.54 0.36
C GLN A 159 -14.11 14.08 0.90
N VAL A 160 -13.10 13.21 1.02
CA VAL A 160 -11.74 13.60 1.45
C VAL A 160 -10.88 13.72 0.20
N GLN A 161 -10.50 14.96 -0.11
CA GLN A 161 -9.64 15.24 -1.26
C GLN A 161 -8.25 14.62 -1.09
N LEU A 162 -7.74 14.06 -2.18
CA LEU A 162 -6.37 13.61 -2.33
C LEU A 162 -5.55 14.69 -3.08
N GLY A 163 -4.24 14.70 -2.86
CA GLY A 163 -3.33 15.62 -3.56
C GLY A 163 -2.00 15.76 -2.84
N ILE A 164 -0.94 16.09 -3.59
CA ILE A 164 0.42 16.22 -3.05
C ILE A 164 0.47 17.29 -1.96
N GLN A 165 -0.15 18.46 -2.19
CA GLN A 165 -0.18 19.56 -1.23
C GLN A 165 -1.02 19.23 0.01
N ILE A 166 -2.07 18.41 -0.15
CA ILE A 166 -2.89 17.94 0.98
C ILE A 166 -2.08 16.99 1.85
N LEU A 167 -1.37 16.03 1.24
CA LEU A 167 -0.51 15.11 1.97
C LEU A 167 0.61 15.87 2.72
N ASP A 168 1.26 16.83 2.06
CA ASP A 168 2.29 17.69 2.67
C ASP A 168 1.73 18.47 3.87
N SER A 169 0.59 19.12 3.68
CA SER A 169 -0.11 19.87 4.74
C SER A 169 -0.47 18.96 5.93
N ASN A 170 -1.00 17.77 5.68
CA ASN A 170 -1.39 16.83 6.72
C ASN A 170 -0.18 16.27 7.49
N ILE A 171 0.96 16.03 6.84
CA ILE A 171 2.22 15.70 7.53
C ILE A 171 2.58 16.82 8.52
N GLY A 172 2.48 18.08 8.10
CA GLY A 172 2.75 19.24 8.95
C GLY A 172 1.82 19.39 10.16
N LYS A 173 0.57 18.91 10.08
CA LYS A 173 -0.40 18.92 11.19
C LYS A 173 -0.15 17.84 12.25
N ILE A 174 0.67 16.83 11.94
CA ILE A 174 0.92 15.66 12.80
C ILE A 174 2.36 15.63 13.32
N SER A 175 3.35 15.75 12.42
CA SER A 175 4.76 15.51 12.70
C SER A 175 5.34 16.51 13.70
N GLY A 176 5.80 16.01 14.85
CA GLY A 176 6.34 16.80 15.95
C GLY A 176 5.30 17.66 16.68
N VAL A 177 4.01 17.48 16.41
CA VAL A 177 2.93 18.24 17.05
C VAL A 177 2.54 17.59 18.38
N MET A 178 2.45 18.38 19.44
CA MET A 178 2.17 17.89 20.80
C MET A 178 0.81 17.19 20.90
N SER A 179 -0.24 17.82 20.38
CA SER A 179 -1.59 17.25 20.34
C SER A 179 -2.28 17.55 19.01
N PHE A 180 -3.04 16.58 18.52
CA PHE A 180 -3.87 16.65 17.31
C PHE A 180 -5.11 15.79 17.54
N THR A 181 -6.20 16.08 16.83
CA THR A 181 -7.48 15.39 16.99
C THR A 181 -7.52 14.09 16.20
N GLU A 182 -8.41 13.16 16.58
CA GLU A 182 -8.67 11.93 15.79
C GLU A 182 -9.10 12.25 14.36
N LYS A 183 -9.83 13.35 14.15
CA LYS A 183 -10.21 13.83 12.82
C LYS A 183 -8.99 14.15 11.96
N THR A 184 -8.06 14.94 12.49
CA THR A 184 -6.82 15.30 11.77
C THR A 184 -6.00 14.05 11.43
N GLU A 185 -5.91 13.11 12.36
CA GLU A 185 -5.19 11.85 12.15
C GLU A 185 -5.87 10.96 11.11
N ALA A 186 -7.19 10.82 11.16
CA ALA A 186 -7.96 10.04 10.19
C ALA A 186 -7.91 10.66 8.78
N GLU A 187 -7.97 11.98 8.65
CA GLU A 187 -7.77 12.68 7.37
C GLU A 187 -6.37 12.43 6.80
N PHE A 188 -5.33 12.48 7.64
CA PHE A 188 -3.97 12.13 7.23
C PHE A 188 -3.90 10.68 6.74
N LEU A 189 -4.42 9.73 7.51
CA LEU A 189 -4.37 8.30 7.19
C LEU A 189 -5.16 7.97 5.90
N LEU A 190 -6.34 8.56 5.70
CA LEU A 190 -7.11 8.40 4.46
C LEU A 190 -6.32 8.86 3.23
N VAL A 191 -5.63 10.00 3.34
CA VAL A 191 -4.82 10.53 2.23
C VAL A 191 -3.58 9.67 2.01
N ALA A 192 -2.84 9.35 3.08
CA ALA A 192 -1.59 8.60 3.00
C ALA A 192 -1.79 7.16 2.50
N ILE A 193 -2.77 6.43 3.04
CA ILE A 193 -3.08 5.05 2.63
C ILE A 193 -3.43 5.02 1.13
N GLN A 194 -4.26 5.95 0.66
CA GLN A 194 -4.67 5.98 -0.75
C GLN A 194 -3.54 6.41 -1.69
N MET A 195 -2.71 7.37 -1.29
CA MET A 195 -1.61 7.88 -2.12
C MET A 195 -0.34 7.02 -2.07
N VAL A 196 -0.24 6.09 -1.12
CA VAL A 196 0.90 5.16 -0.97
C VAL A 196 0.47 3.73 -1.29
N SER A 197 -0.30 3.09 -0.41
CA SER A 197 -0.65 1.67 -0.55
C SER A 197 -1.57 1.40 -1.74
N GLU A 198 -2.63 2.19 -1.92
CA GLU A 198 -3.57 1.96 -3.02
C GLU A 198 -2.98 2.34 -4.38
N ALA A 199 -2.22 3.43 -4.44
CA ALA A 199 -1.45 3.79 -5.62
C ALA A 199 -0.37 2.74 -5.96
N ALA A 200 0.24 2.08 -4.97
CA ALA A 200 1.16 0.97 -5.22
C ALA A 200 0.44 -0.27 -5.77
N ARG A 201 -0.75 -0.59 -5.26
CA ARG A 201 -1.58 -1.72 -5.75
C ARG A 201 -2.13 -1.47 -7.15
N PHE A 202 -2.52 -0.24 -7.47
CA PHE A 202 -3.21 0.11 -8.70
C PHE A 202 -2.53 1.23 -9.48
N LYS A 203 -2.10 0.93 -10.71
CA LYS A 203 -1.64 1.93 -11.68
C LYS A 203 -2.72 2.95 -11.99
N TYR A 204 -4.00 2.55 -11.96
CA TYR A 204 -5.11 3.49 -12.14
C TYR A 204 -5.09 4.61 -11.10
N ILE A 205 -4.90 4.27 -9.82
CA ILE A 205 -4.87 5.23 -8.72
C ILE A 205 -3.60 6.09 -8.78
N GLU A 206 -2.44 5.50 -9.08
CA GLU A 206 -1.22 6.25 -9.39
C GLU A 206 -1.50 7.31 -10.49
N ASN A 207 -2.15 6.91 -11.58
CA ASN A 207 -2.43 7.80 -12.71
C ASN A 207 -3.45 8.90 -12.37
N GLN A 208 -4.42 8.63 -11.49
CA GLN A 208 -5.32 9.68 -10.97
C GLN A 208 -4.55 10.76 -10.20
N VAL A 209 -3.58 10.36 -9.36
CA VAL A 209 -2.70 11.30 -8.66
C VAL A 209 -1.82 12.07 -9.65
N LYS A 210 -1.22 11.40 -10.65
CA LYS A 210 -0.36 12.05 -11.65
C LYS A 210 -1.12 13.01 -12.56
N THR A 211 -2.36 12.68 -12.92
CA THR A 211 -3.22 13.54 -13.75
C THR A 211 -3.62 14.81 -13.00
N ASN A 212 -3.77 14.72 -11.68
CA ASN A 212 -4.14 15.83 -10.81
C ASN A 212 -2.96 16.33 -9.96
N PHE A 213 -1.72 16.13 -10.40
CA PHE A 213 -0.54 16.31 -9.55
C PHE A 213 -0.40 17.71 -8.93
N ASN A 214 -0.91 18.73 -9.63
CA ASN A 214 -0.84 20.13 -9.23
C ASN A 214 -2.10 20.62 -8.49
N ARG A 215 -3.05 19.75 -8.16
CA ARG A 215 -4.32 20.14 -7.52
C ARG A 215 -4.91 19.04 -6.64
N ALA A 216 -5.84 19.44 -5.78
CA ALA A 216 -6.68 18.51 -5.05
C ALA A 216 -7.68 17.82 -5.99
N PHE A 217 -8.03 16.57 -5.70
CA PHE A 217 -9.09 15.85 -6.41
C PHE A 217 -9.85 14.90 -5.47
N ASN A 218 -11.12 14.64 -5.78
CA ASN A 218 -11.91 13.65 -5.06
C ASN A 218 -11.73 12.26 -5.71
N PRO A 219 -11.55 11.18 -4.93
CA PRO A 219 -11.57 9.82 -5.46
C PRO A 219 -12.88 9.52 -6.19
N ASN A 220 -12.78 9.11 -7.47
CA ASN A 220 -13.96 8.73 -8.25
C ASN A 220 -14.45 7.31 -7.89
N PRO A 221 -15.67 6.90 -8.29
CA PRO A 221 -16.23 5.59 -7.96
C PRO A 221 -15.31 4.41 -8.32
N LYS A 222 -14.62 4.44 -9.47
CA LYS A 222 -13.63 3.41 -9.84
C LYS A 222 -12.46 3.33 -8.88
N VAL A 223 -11.94 4.46 -8.38
CA VAL A 223 -10.88 4.45 -7.34
C VAL A 223 -11.37 3.68 -6.10
N LEU A 224 -12.56 3.99 -5.61
CA LEU A 224 -13.12 3.35 -4.40
C LEU A 224 -13.39 1.87 -4.62
N ASN A 225 -14.00 1.52 -5.75
CA ASN A 225 -14.34 0.14 -6.07
C ASN A 225 -13.11 -0.74 -6.25
N LEU A 226 -12.04 -0.25 -6.88
CA LEU A 226 -10.78 -0.98 -6.98
C LEU A 226 -10.17 -1.28 -5.59
N GLN A 227 -10.17 -0.30 -4.69
CA GLN A 227 -9.66 -0.48 -3.31
C GLN A 227 -10.44 -1.59 -2.57
N GLU A 228 -11.77 -1.60 -2.70
CA GLU A 228 -12.66 -2.55 -2.02
C GLU A 228 -12.62 -3.96 -2.62
N THR A 229 -12.26 -4.08 -3.90
CA THR A 229 -12.30 -5.34 -4.64
C THR A 229 -10.93 -5.93 -4.95
N TRP A 230 -9.83 -5.30 -4.51
CA TRP A 230 -8.45 -5.74 -4.81
C TRP A 230 -8.19 -7.23 -4.54
N GLY A 231 -8.69 -7.76 -3.42
CA GLY A 231 -8.58 -9.19 -3.11
C GLY A 231 -9.29 -10.07 -4.15
N LYS A 232 -10.54 -9.71 -4.52
CA LYS A 232 -11.32 -10.42 -5.55
C LYS A 232 -10.66 -10.34 -6.92
N ILE A 233 -10.16 -9.16 -7.31
CA ILE A 233 -9.41 -8.94 -8.54
C ILE A 233 -8.17 -9.85 -8.57
N SER A 234 -7.41 -9.90 -7.47
CA SER A 234 -6.19 -10.70 -7.37
C SER A 234 -6.45 -12.20 -7.54
N THR A 235 -7.48 -12.73 -6.87
CA THR A 235 -7.91 -14.12 -7.03
C THR A 235 -8.43 -14.40 -8.43
N ALA A 236 -9.27 -13.53 -8.99
CA ALA A 236 -9.81 -13.72 -10.35
C ALA A 236 -8.71 -13.77 -11.42
N ILE A 237 -7.68 -12.92 -11.30
CA ILE A 237 -6.51 -12.94 -12.20
C ILE A 237 -5.66 -14.20 -11.97
N HIS A 238 -5.43 -14.60 -10.73
CA HIS A 238 -4.66 -15.81 -10.41
C HIS A 238 -5.31 -17.07 -11.01
N ASP A 239 -6.63 -17.18 -10.86
CA ASP A 239 -7.40 -18.37 -11.25
C ASP A 239 -7.76 -18.40 -12.75
N ALA A 240 -7.61 -17.28 -13.45
CA ALA A 240 -7.91 -17.16 -14.87
C ALA A 240 -7.12 -18.19 -15.71
N LYS A 241 -7.77 -18.74 -16.74
CA LYS A 241 -7.17 -19.67 -17.70
C LYS A 241 -7.18 -19.06 -19.08
N ASN A 242 -6.02 -19.03 -19.75
CA ASN A 242 -5.87 -18.39 -21.06
C ASN A 242 -6.36 -16.93 -21.09
N GLY A 243 -6.23 -16.21 -19.98
CA GLY A 243 -6.68 -14.83 -19.81
C GLY A 243 -8.18 -14.64 -19.55
N VAL A 244 -8.98 -15.71 -19.53
CA VAL A 244 -10.42 -15.67 -19.23
C VAL A 244 -10.64 -15.87 -17.74
N LEU A 245 -11.42 -14.98 -17.11
CA LEU A 245 -11.77 -15.10 -15.70
C LEU A 245 -12.73 -16.29 -15.48
N PRO A 246 -12.63 -17.01 -14.35
CA PRO A 246 -13.52 -18.13 -14.06
C PRO A 246 -15.00 -17.72 -13.97
N LYS A 247 -15.25 -16.48 -13.55
CA LYS A 247 -16.57 -15.85 -13.46
C LYS A 247 -16.42 -14.36 -13.81
N PRO A 248 -17.42 -13.74 -14.48
CA PRO A 248 -17.45 -12.30 -14.67
C PRO A 248 -17.26 -11.56 -13.35
N LEU A 249 -16.37 -10.57 -13.34
CA LEU A 249 -16.13 -9.73 -12.18
C LEU A 249 -16.85 -8.40 -12.36
N GLU A 250 -17.87 -8.18 -11.55
CA GLU A 250 -18.64 -6.93 -11.56
C GLU A 250 -17.92 -5.87 -10.71
N LEU A 251 -17.49 -4.81 -11.38
CA LEU A 251 -16.81 -3.63 -10.85
C LEU A 251 -17.62 -2.37 -11.18
N VAL A 252 -17.09 -1.22 -10.79
CA VAL A 252 -17.67 0.10 -11.06
C VAL A 252 -16.67 0.96 -11.83
N ASP A 253 -17.14 1.65 -12.87
CA ASP A 253 -16.31 2.56 -13.66
C ASP A 253 -16.19 3.97 -13.04
N ALA A 254 -15.49 4.88 -13.74
CA ALA A 254 -15.23 6.21 -13.21
C ALA A 254 -16.48 7.11 -13.11
N SER A 255 -17.55 6.77 -13.84
CA SER A 255 -18.84 7.46 -13.81
C SER A 255 -19.80 6.90 -12.75
N GLY A 256 -19.50 5.71 -12.22
CA GLY A 256 -20.38 4.99 -11.31
C GLY A 256 -21.20 3.89 -11.99
N ALA A 257 -21.03 3.69 -13.30
CA ALA A 257 -21.74 2.65 -14.04
C ALA A 257 -21.11 1.27 -13.81
N LYS A 258 -21.90 0.23 -14.10
CA LYS A 258 -21.47 -1.17 -13.98
C LYS A 258 -20.39 -1.47 -15.01
N TRP A 259 -19.28 -2.04 -14.55
CA TRP A 259 -18.16 -2.49 -15.37
C TRP A 259 -17.94 -3.98 -15.16
N ILE A 260 -18.29 -4.78 -16.16
CA ILE A 260 -18.12 -6.24 -16.10
C ILE A 260 -16.81 -6.62 -16.77
N VAL A 261 -15.88 -7.13 -15.98
CA VAL A 261 -14.58 -7.64 -16.44
C VAL A 261 -14.70 -9.14 -16.71
N LEU A 262 -14.39 -9.54 -17.93
CA LEU A 262 -14.42 -10.95 -18.36
C LEU A 262 -13.02 -11.53 -18.53
N ARG A 263 -12.02 -10.65 -18.71
CA ARG A 263 -10.66 -11.03 -19.06
C ARG A 263 -9.60 -10.27 -18.28
N VAL A 264 -8.42 -10.86 -18.20
CA VAL A 264 -7.28 -10.27 -17.49
C VAL A 264 -6.77 -9.01 -18.21
N ASP A 265 -6.78 -8.98 -19.53
CA ASP A 265 -6.34 -7.83 -20.34
C ASP A 265 -7.16 -6.56 -20.12
N GLU A 266 -8.44 -6.69 -19.76
CA GLU A 266 -9.33 -5.56 -19.45
C GLU A 266 -8.97 -4.85 -18.14
N ILE A 267 -8.47 -5.57 -17.13
CA ILE A 267 -8.18 -5.04 -15.78
C ILE A 267 -6.67 -4.89 -15.50
N LYS A 268 -5.82 -5.66 -16.19
CA LYS A 268 -4.36 -5.62 -16.02
C LYS A 268 -3.74 -4.22 -16.15
N PRO A 269 -4.19 -3.33 -17.07
CA PRO A 269 -3.64 -1.97 -17.15
C PRO A 269 -3.81 -1.16 -15.86
N ASP A 270 -4.84 -1.46 -15.07
CA ASP A 270 -5.17 -0.74 -13.83
C ASP A 270 -4.45 -1.30 -12.61
N VAL A 271 -3.98 -2.56 -12.66
CA VAL A 271 -3.37 -3.28 -11.53
C VAL A 271 -1.85 -3.28 -11.62
N ALA A 272 -1.17 -2.90 -10.54
CA ALA A 272 0.28 -2.94 -10.42
C ALA A 272 0.78 -4.14 -9.59
N LEU A 273 0.06 -4.51 -8.53
CA LEU A 273 0.41 -5.61 -7.64
C LEU A 273 -0.81 -6.46 -7.33
N LEU A 274 -0.63 -7.77 -7.33
CA LEU A 274 -1.63 -8.74 -6.87
C LEU A 274 -1.43 -9.02 -5.37
N ASN A 275 -2.54 -9.18 -4.65
CA ASN A 275 -2.52 -9.81 -3.34
C ASN A 275 -2.00 -11.25 -3.48
N TYR A 276 -1.34 -11.75 -2.44
CA TYR A 276 -0.87 -13.13 -2.41
C TYR A 276 -2.03 -14.13 -2.54
N VAL A 277 -1.91 -15.02 -3.52
CA VAL A 277 -2.79 -16.18 -3.69
C VAL A 277 -1.88 -17.40 -3.82
N GLY A 278 -2.10 -18.41 -2.98
CA GLY A 278 -1.31 -19.64 -3.02
C GLY A 278 -1.64 -20.51 -4.24
N GLY A 279 -0.66 -21.26 -4.72
CA GLY A 279 -0.82 -22.15 -5.86
C GLY A 279 -0.08 -21.65 -7.10
N SER A 280 -0.40 -22.25 -8.25
CA SER A 280 0.18 -21.89 -9.54
C SER A 280 -0.81 -21.14 -10.42
N CYS A 281 -0.29 -20.15 -11.15
CA CYS A 281 -1.03 -19.38 -12.14
C CYS A 281 -0.22 -19.27 -13.42
N GLN A 282 -0.86 -18.80 -14.49
CA GLN A 282 -0.16 -18.50 -15.74
C GLN A 282 0.71 -17.26 -15.56
N THR A 283 2.03 -17.38 -15.68
CA THR A 283 2.97 -16.28 -15.38
C THR A 283 3.00 -15.19 -16.45
N THR A 284 2.68 -15.52 -17.71
CA THR A 284 2.74 -14.61 -18.87
C THR A 284 1.57 -14.84 -19.84
N TYR A 285 1.23 -13.84 -20.65
CA TYR A 285 0.19 -13.95 -21.69
C TYR A 285 0.75 -14.66 -22.93
N ASN A 286 0.01 -15.61 -23.51
CA ASN A 286 0.28 -16.13 -24.84
C ASN A 286 -0.43 -15.22 -25.87
N GLN A 287 0.32 -14.52 -26.72
CA GLN A 287 -0.24 -13.39 -27.50
C GLN A 287 -1.17 -13.78 -28.66
N ASN A 288 -1.21 -15.06 -29.06
CA ASN A 288 -1.83 -15.49 -30.33
C ASN A 288 -3.38 -15.60 -30.33
N ALA A 289 -4.10 -15.12 -29.31
CA ALA A 289 -5.55 -15.31 -29.18
C ALA A 289 -6.38 -14.01 -29.04
N MET A 290 -5.79 -12.82 -29.19
CA MET A 290 -6.35 -11.58 -28.61
C MET A 290 -7.44 -10.84 -29.42
N PHE A 291 -7.44 -10.85 -30.75
CA PHE A 291 -8.22 -9.86 -31.51
C PHE A 291 -9.75 -10.05 -31.50
N PRO A 292 -10.31 -11.26 -31.68
CA PRO A 292 -11.77 -11.43 -31.73
C PRO A 292 -12.49 -11.22 -30.38
N GLN A 293 -11.77 -11.35 -29.27
CA GLN A 293 -12.38 -11.49 -27.94
C GLN A 293 -12.56 -10.16 -27.20
N LEU A 294 -11.78 -9.12 -27.52
CA LEU A 294 -11.93 -7.77 -26.95
C LEU A 294 -13.20 -7.06 -27.43
N ILE A 295 -13.63 -7.35 -28.67
CA ILE A 295 -14.84 -6.78 -29.27
C ILE A 295 -16.09 -7.30 -28.53
N MET A 296 -16.09 -8.59 -28.15
CA MET A 296 -17.20 -9.23 -27.44
C MET A 296 -17.45 -8.64 -26.04
N SER A 297 -16.41 -8.32 -25.27
CA SER A 297 -16.59 -7.76 -23.93
C SER A 297 -17.04 -6.30 -23.94
N THR A 298 -16.57 -5.53 -24.91
CA THR A 298 -17.04 -4.14 -25.13
C THR A 298 -18.54 -4.14 -25.47
N TYR A 299 -18.97 -5.03 -26.38
CA TYR A 299 -20.37 -5.18 -26.73
C TYR A 299 -21.22 -5.66 -25.54
N TYR A 300 -20.72 -6.60 -24.74
CA TYR A 300 -21.44 -7.10 -23.56
C TYR A 300 -21.68 -5.99 -22.52
N ASN A 301 -20.67 -5.17 -22.22
CA ASN A 301 -20.82 -4.04 -21.30
C ASN A 301 -21.82 -2.99 -21.83
N TYR A 302 -21.86 -2.76 -23.14
CA TYR A 302 -22.85 -1.87 -23.76
C TYR A 302 -24.29 -2.43 -23.59
N MET A 303 -24.48 -3.72 -23.84
CA MET A 303 -25.81 -4.35 -23.74
C MET A 303 -26.33 -4.41 -22.30
N VAL A 304 -25.48 -4.67 -21.30
CA VAL A 304 -25.91 -4.71 -19.90
C VAL A 304 -26.33 -3.32 -19.42
N ASN A 305 -25.54 -2.29 -19.71
CA ASN A 305 -25.89 -0.92 -19.32
C ASN A 305 -27.14 -0.40 -20.05
N LEU A 306 -27.41 -0.87 -21.28
CA LEU A 306 -28.68 -0.62 -21.96
C LEU A 306 -29.86 -1.34 -21.31
N GLY A 307 -29.70 -2.60 -20.89
CA GLY A 307 -30.76 -3.36 -20.22
C GLY A 307 -31.24 -2.68 -18.94
N ASP A 308 -30.31 -2.16 -18.12
CA ASP A 308 -30.63 -1.43 -16.89
C ASP A 308 -31.38 -0.11 -17.14
N LEU A 309 -31.26 0.48 -18.35
CA LEU A 309 -32.01 1.68 -18.77
C LEU A 309 -33.47 1.37 -19.12
N PHE A 310 -33.82 0.12 -19.45
CA PHE A 310 -35.18 -0.29 -19.83
C PHE A 310 -35.96 -0.98 -18.71
N GLU A 311 -35.31 -1.48 -17.65
CA GLU A 311 -35.99 -2.00 -16.45
C GLU A 311 -36.58 -0.89 -15.53
N GLY A 312 -36.33 0.38 -15.85
CA GLY A 312 -36.89 1.54 -15.17
C GLY A 312 -38.18 2.13 -15.76
N PHE A 313 -38.80 1.45 -16.74
CA PHE A 313 -40.09 1.83 -17.36
C PHE A 313 -41.23 0.90 -16.98
#